data_AF-A0A1Q9DB95-F1
#
_entry.id   AF-A0A1Q9DB95-F1
#
_cell.length_a   1.000
_cell.length_b   1.000
_cell.length_c   1.000
_cell.angle_alpha   90.00
_cell.angle_beta   90.00
_cell.angle_gamma   90.00
#
_symmetry.space_group_name_H-M   'P 1'
#
loop_
_entity.id
_entity.type
_entity.pdbx_description
1 polymer ?
#
loop_
_entity_poly.entity_id
_entity_poly.type
_entity_poly.pdbx_seq_one_letter_code
_entity_poly.pdbx_strand_id
1 'polypeptide(L)'
;MRAGVDAGSCAYDLSFCCLHVFQDRVVQYAQLAIEYSQNRQHQSLANTVVECTPGFDAPCCSALGWCGRSAEHCKCEMCTDYRDKVKITMKRFKLHKAKRECETISADLGEFTSPEDCAAVALKDAECGKLLMYSWNYPNWGCRCCAPDTPEASEEKMEWNVYSFDVREEPVKEA
;
A
#
# COMPACT_ATOMS: atom_id res chain seq x y z
N MET A 1 -13.32 20.21 -10.11
CA MET A 1 -12.98 19.65 -11.44
C MET A 1 -12.93 18.14 -11.27
N ARG A 2 -13.69 17.43 -12.11
CA ARG A 2 -13.98 15.99 -11.99
C ARG A 2 -12.79 15.17 -12.50
N ALA A 3 -12.40 14.15 -11.74
CA ALA A 3 -11.90 12.92 -12.32
C ALA A 3 -12.97 11.85 -12.05
N GLY A 4 -13.96 11.76 -12.94
CA GLY A 4 -14.76 10.56 -13.02
C GLY A 4 -13.85 9.48 -13.57
N VAL A 5 -13.48 8.51 -12.75
CA VAL A 5 -12.69 7.36 -13.19
C VAL A 5 -13.72 6.29 -13.57
N ASP A 6 -13.78 5.98 -14.87
CA ASP A 6 -14.78 5.12 -15.47
C ASP A 6 -14.80 3.71 -14.86
N ALA A 7 -15.98 3.10 -14.83
CA ALA A 7 -16.18 1.69 -14.50
C ALA A 7 -15.35 0.70 -15.37
N GLY A 8 -14.62 1.19 -16.37
CA GLY A 8 -13.72 0.43 -17.23
C GLY A 8 -12.39 0.04 -16.58
N SER A 9 -11.92 0.71 -15.52
CA SER A 9 -10.60 0.38 -14.93
C SER A 9 -10.54 -1.03 -14.31
N CYS A 10 -11.66 -1.56 -13.81
CA CYS A 10 -11.75 -2.95 -13.33
C CYS A 10 -11.60 -4.02 -14.43
N ALA A 11 -11.80 -3.65 -15.70
CA ALA A 11 -11.63 -4.57 -16.83
C ALA A 11 -10.16 -4.73 -17.25
N TYR A 12 -9.29 -3.77 -16.88
CA TYR A 12 -7.89 -3.74 -17.30
C TYR A 12 -6.91 -4.15 -16.20
N ASP A 13 -7.20 -3.86 -14.91
CA ASP A 13 -6.42 -4.39 -13.79
C ASP A 13 -7.27 -4.64 -12.54
N LEU A 14 -7.48 -5.92 -12.23
CA LEU A 14 -8.26 -6.38 -11.09
C LEU A 14 -7.60 -6.07 -9.73
N SER A 15 -6.34 -5.61 -9.69
CA SER A 15 -5.65 -5.22 -8.44
C SER A 15 -6.27 -3.97 -7.78
N PHE A 16 -7.09 -3.22 -8.52
CA PHE A 16 -7.76 -2.01 -8.05
C PHE A 16 -9.23 -2.21 -7.65
N CYS A 17 -9.79 -3.42 -7.77
CA CYS A 17 -11.20 -3.66 -7.48
C CYS A 17 -11.40 -4.82 -6.50
N CYS A 18 -12.35 -4.65 -5.58
CA CYS A 18 -12.71 -5.69 -4.62
C CYS A 18 -14.14 -6.18 -5.00
N LEU A 19 -14.19 -7.39 -5.55
CA LEU A 19 -15.30 -7.95 -6.30
C LEU A 19 -16.54 -8.27 -5.44
N HIS A 20 -16.37 -8.48 -4.13
CA HIS A 20 -17.49 -8.80 -3.23
C HIS A 20 -18.54 -7.68 -3.13
N VAL A 21 -18.20 -6.44 -3.47
CA VAL A 21 -19.16 -5.31 -3.46
C VAL A 21 -20.13 -5.35 -4.64
N PHE A 22 -19.82 -6.07 -5.73
CA PHE A 22 -20.65 -6.08 -6.94
C PHE A 22 -21.78 -7.13 -6.93
N GLN A 23 -22.34 -7.45 -5.75
CA GLN A 23 -23.26 -8.57 -5.50
C GLN A 23 -24.55 -8.63 -6.37
N ASP A 24 -24.88 -7.62 -7.18
CA ASP A 24 -26.05 -7.61 -8.08
C ASP A 24 -25.74 -7.52 -9.59
N ARG A 25 -24.49 -7.69 -10.06
CA ARG A 25 -24.15 -7.78 -11.51
C ARG A 25 -23.49 -9.10 -11.91
N VAL A 26 -23.92 -10.19 -11.29
CA VAL A 26 -23.24 -11.50 -11.34
C VAL A 26 -23.55 -12.35 -12.59
N VAL A 27 -24.41 -11.94 -13.54
CA VAL A 27 -24.76 -12.87 -14.64
C VAL A 27 -23.80 -12.84 -15.84
N GLN A 28 -22.96 -11.82 -16.02
CA GLN A 28 -22.15 -11.70 -17.26
C GLN A 28 -20.63 -11.93 -17.10
N TYR A 29 -20.09 -11.88 -15.87
CA TYR A 29 -18.64 -12.03 -15.61
C TYR A 29 -18.25 -13.33 -14.88
N ALA A 30 -19.22 -14.17 -14.52
CA ALA A 30 -19.00 -15.34 -13.66
C ALA A 30 -18.07 -16.42 -14.25
N GLN A 31 -17.94 -16.49 -15.58
CA GLN A 31 -17.06 -17.48 -16.22
C GLN A 31 -15.58 -17.06 -16.23
N LEU A 32 -15.26 -15.76 -16.17
CA LEU A 32 -13.86 -15.28 -16.11
C LEU A 32 -13.29 -15.28 -14.68
N ALA A 33 -14.14 -15.14 -13.66
CA ALA A 33 -13.72 -15.10 -12.26
C ALA A 33 -13.15 -16.45 -11.74
N ILE A 34 -13.64 -17.57 -12.27
CA ILE A 34 -13.19 -18.92 -11.87
C ILE A 34 -11.78 -19.22 -12.42
N GLU A 35 -11.52 -18.92 -13.69
CA GLU A 35 -10.19 -19.12 -14.30
C GLU A 35 -9.13 -18.16 -13.71
N TYR A 36 -9.54 -16.93 -13.36
CA TYR A 36 -8.68 -15.92 -12.78
C TYR A 36 -8.17 -16.29 -11.37
N SER A 37 -9.01 -16.93 -10.54
CA SER A 37 -8.63 -17.39 -9.19
C SER A 37 -7.52 -18.45 -9.17
N GLN A 38 -7.30 -19.15 -10.28
CA GLN A 38 -6.32 -20.23 -10.38
C GLN A 38 -4.96 -19.77 -10.92
N ASN A 39 -4.82 -18.52 -11.39
CA ASN A 39 -3.65 -18.10 -12.19
C ASN A 39 -2.95 -16.79 -11.80
N ARG A 40 -3.40 -16.06 -10.77
CA ARG A 40 -2.61 -14.96 -10.17
C ARG A 40 -2.27 -15.28 -8.72
N GLN A 41 -1.08 -14.86 -8.30
CA GLN A 41 -0.54 -14.98 -6.93
C GLN A 41 -1.31 -14.17 -5.87
N HIS A 42 -2.63 -14.07 -5.95
CA HIS A 42 -3.47 -13.85 -4.77
C HIS A 42 -3.63 -15.21 -4.10
N GLN A 43 -2.55 -15.68 -3.48
CA GLN A 43 -2.58 -16.91 -2.72
C GLN A 43 -3.68 -16.77 -1.66
N SER A 44 -4.61 -17.72 -1.66
CA SER A 44 -5.55 -17.94 -0.59
C SER A 44 -4.77 -18.09 0.73
N LEU A 45 -4.61 -16.97 1.43
CA LEU A 45 -4.09 -16.93 2.77
C LEU A 45 -5.19 -17.51 3.67
N ALA A 46 -5.21 -18.83 3.81
CA ALA A 46 -6.00 -19.61 4.77
C ALA A 46 -7.38 -19.01 5.11
N ASN A 47 -8.40 -19.27 4.29
CA ASN A 47 -9.81 -18.93 4.54
C ASN A 47 -10.14 -17.42 4.71
N THR A 48 -9.16 -16.52 4.61
CA THR A 48 -9.39 -15.07 4.54
C THR A 48 -9.41 -14.62 3.08
N VAL A 49 -10.56 -14.14 2.62
CA VAL A 49 -10.66 -13.53 1.29
C VAL A 49 -9.98 -12.16 1.38
N VAL A 50 -8.82 -11.99 0.75
CA VAL A 50 -8.07 -10.72 0.67
C VAL A 50 -8.10 -10.25 -0.78
N GLU A 51 -8.84 -9.17 -1.05
CA GLU A 51 -9.10 -8.68 -2.41
C GLU A 51 -8.25 -7.47 -2.79
N CYS A 52 -7.85 -6.67 -1.78
CA CYS A 52 -7.12 -5.43 -1.93
C CYS A 52 -5.77 -5.58 -1.19
N THR A 53 -4.69 -4.93 -1.63
CA THR A 53 -3.30 -5.19 -1.17
C THR A 53 -3.02 -4.61 0.22
N PRO A 54 -2.98 -5.42 1.30
CA PRO A 54 -2.92 -4.91 2.67
C PRO A 54 -1.63 -4.15 3.00
N GLY A 55 -0.50 -4.55 2.42
CA GLY A 55 0.81 -4.04 2.82
C GLY A 55 1.20 -2.67 2.27
N PHE A 56 0.47 -2.10 1.29
CA PHE A 56 0.93 -0.90 0.59
C PHE A 56 -0.20 -0.05 -0.03
N ASP A 57 -0.40 -0.19 -1.34
CA ASP A 57 -0.88 0.90 -2.19
C ASP A 57 -2.41 1.06 -2.12
N ALA A 58 -3.13 -0.02 -1.80
CA ALA A 58 -4.59 -0.04 -1.81
C ALA A 58 -5.18 -1.05 -0.79
N PRO A 59 -4.95 -0.85 0.52
CA PRO A 59 -5.29 -1.82 1.55
C PRO A 59 -6.77 -1.89 1.90
N CYS A 60 -7.59 -0.95 1.45
CA CYS A 60 -8.99 -0.86 1.83
C CYS A 60 -9.91 -0.99 0.61
N CYS A 61 -10.96 -1.80 0.75
CA CYS A 61 -12.11 -1.79 -0.15
C CYS A 61 -13.05 -0.67 0.25
N SER A 62 -13.30 0.30 -0.61
CA SER A 62 -14.37 1.29 -0.44
C SER A 62 -15.77 0.66 -0.59
N ALA A 63 -16.80 1.40 -0.14
CA ALA A 63 -18.20 1.04 -0.37
C ALA A 63 -18.59 0.93 -1.86
N LEU A 64 -17.76 1.45 -2.77
CA LEU A 64 -17.99 1.43 -4.22
C LEU A 64 -17.26 0.27 -4.93
N GLY A 65 -16.57 -0.61 -4.19
CA GLY A 65 -15.88 -1.78 -4.74
C GLY A 65 -14.48 -1.48 -5.29
N TRP A 66 -13.87 -0.37 -4.86
CA TRP A 66 -12.53 0.03 -5.27
C TRP A 66 -11.51 -0.16 -4.15
N CYS A 67 -10.36 -0.74 -4.48
CA CYS A 67 -9.18 -0.76 -3.63
C CYS A 67 -8.59 0.65 -3.56
N GLY A 68 -8.29 1.14 -2.37
CA GLY A 68 -7.51 2.35 -2.18
C GLY A 68 -7.11 2.55 -0.72
N ARG A 69 -6.42 3.65 -0.44
CA ARG A 69 -5.89 3.94 0.90
C ARG A 69 -6.40 5.23 1.53
N SER A 70 -7.11 6.06 0.78
CA SER A 70 -7.59 7.34 1.29
C SER A 70 -8.62 7.14 2.41
N ALA A 71 -8.92 8.20 3.16
CA ALA A 71 -9.95 8.14 4.19
C ALA A 71 -11.30 7.67 3.64
N GLU A 72 -11.64 8.03 2.40
CA GLU A 72 -12.87 7.59 1.73
C GLU A 72 -12.87 6.09 1.42
N HIS A 73 -11.70 5.47 1.28
CA HIS A 73 -11.56 4.03 1.07
C HIS A 73 -11.57 3.26 2.39
N CYS A 74 -11.03 3.84 3.48
CA CYS A 74 -10.80 3.12 4.74
C CYS A 74 -11.69 3.53 5.92
N LYS A 75 -12.30 4.73 5.91
CA LYS A 75 -13.03 5.33 7.04
C LYS A 75 -14.49 5.64 6.67
N CYS A 76 -15.22 4.62 6.30
CA CYS A 76 -16.60 4.66 5.83
C CYS A 76 -17.39 3.47 6.42
N GLU A 77 -18.72 3.54 6.36
CA GLU A 77 -19.59 2.53 7.01
C GLU A 77 -19.50 1.14 6.37
N MET A 78 -19.23 1.09 5.05
CA MET A 78 -19.26 -0.14 4.25
C MET A 78 -17.90 -0.48 3.62
N CYS A 79 -16.80 0.02 4.17
CA CYS A 79 -15.46 -0.36 3.72
C CYS A 79 -14.88 -1.50 4.53
N THR A 80 -13.96 -2.21 3.88
CA THR A 80 -13.15 -3.25 4.50
C THR A 80 -11.69 -2.84 4.44
N ASP A 81 -11.07 -2.64 5.60
CA ASP A 81 -9.61 -2.58 5.71
C ASP A 81 -9.07 -4.02 5.77
N TYR A 82 -8.00 -4.31 5.04
CA TYR A 82 -7.38 -5.64 5.06
C TYR A 82 -6.09 -5.69 5.89
N ARG A 83 -5.62 -4.55 6.43
CA ARG A 83 -4.38 -4.48 7.23
C ARG A 83 -4.44 -5.25 8.54
N ASP A 84 -5.64 -5.49 9.06
CA ASP A 84 -5.91 -6.27 10.27
C ASP A 84 -6.19 -7.75 9.99
N LYS A 85 -6.44 -8.12 8.71
CA LYS A 85 -6.74 -9.50 8.28
C LYS A 85 -5.50 -10.33 7.98
N VAL A 86 -4.36 -9.68 7.77
CA VAL A 86 -3.08 -10.33 7.53
C VAL A 86 -2.02 -9.81 8.50
N LYS A 87 -1.04 -10.64 8.81
CA LYS A 87 0.16 -10.23 9.50
C LYS A 87 1.11 -9.58 8.49
N ILE A 88 1.21 -8.25 8.54
CA ILE A 88 2.14 -7.47 7.73
C ILE A 88 3.48 -7.38 8.45
N THR A 89 4.55 -7.82 7.78
CA THR A 89 5.93 -7.73 8.30
C THR A 89 6.86 -7.14 7.25
N MET A 90 7.85 -6.36 7.68
CA MET A 90 8.89 -5.87 6.79
C MET A 90 9.82 -7.04 6.40
N LYS A 91 9.94 -7.32 5.10
CA LYS A 91 10.71 -8.46 4.56
C LYS A 91 12.08 -8.03 4.04
N ARG A 92 12.13 -6.90 3.36
CA ARG A 92 13.37 -6.33 2.83
C ARG A 92 13.44 -4.89 3.26
N PHE A 93 14.59 -4.49 3.77
CA PHE A 93 14.91 -3.11 4.07
C PHE A 93 16.31 -2.86 3.53
N LYS A 94 16.49 -1.85 2.70
CA LYS A 94 17.80 -1.53 2.12
C LYS A 94 17.92 -0.05 1.81
N LEU A 95 19.17 0.43 1.82
CA LEU A 95 19.53 1.70 1.20
C LEU A 95 19.17 1.63 -0.29
N HIS A 96 18.17 2.40 -0.70
CA HIS A 96 17.77 2.52 -2.09
C HIS A 96 18.72 3.46 -2.83
N LYS A 97 18.97 4.63 -2.25
CA LYS A 97 19.87 5.62 -2.83
C LYS A 97 20.48 6.52 -1.76
N ALA A 98 21.81 6.59 -1.75
CA ALA A 98 22.55 7.50 -0.89
C ALA A 98 22.52 8.93 -1.43
N LYS A 99 22.62 9.91 -0.52
CA LYS A 99 22.66 11.34 -0.84
C LYS A 99 21.43 11.80 -1.64
N ARG A 100 20.24 11.35 -1.23
CA ARG A 100 18.96 11.61 -1.89
C ARG A 100 17.82 11.78 -0.91
N GLU A 101 16.83 12.52 -1.38
CA GLU A 101 15.53 12.72 -0.75
C GLU A 101 14.41 12.22 -1.67
N CYS A 102 13.18 12.14 -1.15
CA CYS A 102 11.99 11.84 -1.95
C CYS A 102 11.76 12.92 -3.02
N GLU A 103 11.31 12.55 -4.22
CA GLU A 103 10.83 13.56 -5.18
C GLU A 103 9.60 14.29 -4.62
N THR A 104 8.66 13.53 -4.05
CA THR A 104 7.50 14.08 -3.34
C THR A 104 7.43 13.47 -1.94
N ILE A 105 7.44 14.33 -0.92
CA ILE A 105 7.20 13.93 0.46
C ILE A 105 5.70 13.78 0.66
N SER A 106 5.25 12.63 1.19
CA SER A 106 3.84 12.44 1.52
C SER A 106 3.52 12.77 2.96
N ALA A 107 4.35 12.31 3.92
CA ALA A 107 4.14 12.56 5.33
C ALA A 107 5.46 12.74 6.08
N ASP A 108 5.43 13.58 7.12
CA ASP A 108 6.47 13.69 8.13
C ASP A 108 6.07 12.84 9.35
N LEU A 109 6.88 11.83 9.65
CA LEU A 109 6.59 10.81 10.66
C LEU A 109 7.26 11.13 12.01
N GLY A 110 8.05 12.20 12.09
CA GLY A 110 8.74 12.62 13.31
C GLY A 110 10.10 11.96 13.52
N GLU A 111 10.64 12.08 14.73
CA GLU A 111 12.01 11.68 15.08
C GLU A 111 12.16 10.17 15.32
N PHE A 112 13.21 9.59 14.76
CA PHE A 112 13.56 8.16 14.94
C PHE A 112 15.07 7.99 15.08
N THR A 113 15.48 6.94 15.79
CA THR A 113 16.89 6.59 16.01
C THR A 113 17.46 5.66 14.94
N SER A 114 16.60 5.08 14.09
CA SER A 114 17.01 4.23 12.99
C SER A 114 16.04 4.37 11.79
N PRO A 115 16.52 4.17 10.56
CA PRO A 115 15.65 4.19 9.40
C PRO A 115 14.74 2.93 9.34
N GLU A 116 15.08 1.84 10.06
CA GLU A 116 14.22 0.67 10.23
C GLU A 116 13.00 0.95 11.13
N ASP A 117 13.18 1.65 12.24
CA ASP A 117 12.06 2.05 13.12
C ASP A 117 11.11 3.00 12.38
N CYS A 118 11.70 3.92 11.62
CA CYS A 118 11.01 4.79 10.67
C CYS A 118 10.21 3.99 9.63
N ALA A 119 10.79 2.94 9.04
CA ALA A 119 10.10 2.07 8.09
C ALA A 119 8.91 1.34 8.71
N ALA A 120 9.02 0.90 9.96
CA ALA A 120 7.93 0.20 10.66
C ALA A 120 6.70 1.09 10.88
N VAL A 121 6.89 2.40 11.00
CA VAL A 121 5.80 3.39 11.07
C VAL A 121 5.30 3.74 9.66
N ALA A 122 6.20 4.06 8.73
CA ALA A 122 5.86 4.37 7.34
C ALA A 122 5.03 3.27 6.69
N LEU A 123 5.35 2.01 7.00
CA LEU A 123 4.62 0.84 6.54
C LEU A 123 3.12 0.85 6.91
N LYS A 124 2.77 1.38 8.08
CA LYS A 124 1.38 1.38 8.57
C LYS A 124 0.61 2.61 8.13
N ASP A 125 1.33 3.64 7.70
CA ASP A 125 0.76 4.91 7.34
C ASP A 125 0.18 4.86 5.92
N ALA A 126 -1.09 5.25 5.81
CA ALA A 126 -1.81 5.19 4.56
C ALA A 126 -1.38 6.27 3.56
N GLU A 127 -0.58 7.27 3.95
CA GLU A 127 -0.04 8.29 3.04
C GLU A 127 1.32 7.87 2.48
N CYS A 128 1.99 6.91 3.09
CA CYS A 128 3.34 6.50 2.69
C CYS A 128 3.40 5.48 1.54
N GLY A 129 4.39 5.64 0.66
CA GLY A 129 4.78 4.65 -0.33
C GLY A 129 5.84 3.66 0.20
N LYS A 130 6.53 2.97 -0.72
CA LYS A 130 7.57 1.96 -0.43
C LYS A 130 8.96 2.54 -0.17
N LEU A 131 9.05 3.87 -0.14
CA LEU A 131 10.28 4.63 0.04
C LEU A 131 10.13 5.55 1.24
N LEU A 132 11.22 5.68 1.99
CA LEU A 132 11.36 6.68 3.04
C LEU A 132 12.71 7.36 2.90
N MET A 133 12.82 8.56 3.45
CA MET A 133 14.09 9.25 3.59
C MET A 133 14.41 9.48 5.07
N TYR A 134 15.68 9.29 5.39
CA TYR A 134 16.20 9.39 6.75
C TYR A 134 17.56 10.11 6.75
N SER A 135 17.77 11.00 7.73
CA SER A 135 19.01 11.74 7.90
C SER A 135 19.82 11.23 9.08
N TRP A 136 21.01 10.70 8.81
CA TRP A 136 21.96 10.33 9.86
C TRP A 136 22.67 11.53 10.47
N ASN A 137 22.85 12.59 9.68
CA ASN A 137 23.56 13.79 10.10
C ASN A 137 22.66 14.71 10.93
N TYR A 138 21.34 14.60 10.74
CA TYR A 138 20.34 15.37 11.45
C TYR A 138 19.23 14.45 11.99
N PRO A 139 19.49 13.68 13.06
CA PRO A 139 18.51 12.74 13.62
C PRO A 139 17.19 13.41 14.06
N ASN A 140 17.26 14.71 14.40
CA ASN A 140 16.10 15.54 14.76
C ASN A 140 15.26 15.98 13.55
N TRP A 141 15.75 15.82 12.31
CA TRP A 141 14.91 15.99 11.12
C TRP A 141 13.99 14.80 10.90
N GLY A 142 14.30 13.68 11.57
CA GLY A 142 13.42 12.52 11.64
C GLY A 142 13.27 11.75 10.33
N CYS A 143 12.10 11.14 10.21
CA CYS A 143 11.70 10.24 9.14
C CYS A 143 10.60 10.87 8.31
N ARG A 144 10.74 10.79 7.00
CA ARG A 144 9.67 11.17 6.08
C ARG A 144 9.47 10.07 5.06
N CYS A 145 8.22 9.81 4.71
CA CYS A 145 7.93 8.84 3.66
C CYS A 145 7.66 9.55 2.33
N CYS A 146 8.07 8.89 1.26
CA CYS A 146 7.81 9.38 -0.08
C CYS A 146 6.37 9.07 -0.48
N ALA A 147 5.81 9.87 -1.38
CA ALA A 147 4.54 9.56 -2.02
C ALA A 147 4.64 8.23 -2.81
N PRO A 148 3.55 7.45 -2.89
CA PRO A 148 3.51 6.24 -3.72
C PRO A 148 3.87 6.54 -5.16
N ASP A 149 4.45 5.54 -5.81
CA ASP A 149 4.77 5.57 -7.24
C ASP A 149 5.66 6.75 -7.68
N THR A 150 6.30 7.43 -6.73
CA THR A 150 7.29 8.48 -7.01
C THR A 150 8.71 7.91 -6.88
N PRO A 151 9.63 8.27 -7.79
CA PRO A 151 11.04 7.98 -7.62
C PRO A 151 11.68 8.91 -6.56
N GLU A 152 12.96 8.68 -6.29
CA GLU A 152 13.80 9.64 -5.58
C GLU A 152 14.07 10.91 -6.41
N ALA A 153 14.38 12.02 -5.74
CA ALA A 153 14.71 13.27 -6.41
C ALA A 153 16.01 13.17 -7.24
N SER A 154 16.04 13.85 -8.39
CA SER A 154 17.19 13.85 -9.32
C SER A 154 18.38 14.69 -8.84
N GLU A 155 18.24 15.49 -7.79
CA GLU A 155 19.30 16.30 -7.18
C GLU A 155 20.00 15.61 -5.99
N GLU A 156 21.31 15.79 -5.86
CA GLU A 156 22.06 15.27 -4.71
C GLU A 156 21.75 16.07 -3.45
N LYS A 157 21.50 15.35 -2.35
CA LYS A 157 21.25 15.89 -1.01
C LYS A 157 22.09 15.12 -0.01
N MET A 158 23.22 15.66 0.42
CA MET A 158 24.18 14.93 1.27
C MET A 158 23.64 14.64 2.67
N GLU A 159 22.55 15.29 3.04
CA GLU A 159 21.90 15.20 4.33
C GLU A 159 20.93 14.03 4.43
N TRP A 160 20.47 13.48 3.29
CA TRP A 160 19.43 12.46 3.23
C TRP A 160 19.90 11.20 2.53
N ASN A 161 19.36 10.08 2.96
CA ASN A 161 19.41 8.82 2.23
C ASN A 161 17.97 8.32 2.04
N VAL A 162 17.67 7.79 0.85
CA VAL A 162 16.41 7.09 0.58
C VAL A 162 16.58 5.61 0.82
N TYR A 163 15.65 5.02 1.56
CA TYR A 163 15.55 3.60 1.85
C TYR A 163 14.30 3.03 1.20
N SER A 164 14.39 1.78 0.75
CA SER A 164 13.25 1.02 0.23
C SER A 164 12.94 -0.14 1.14
N PHE A 165 11.65 -0.46 1.24
CA PHE A 165 11.19 -1.63 1.97
C PHE A 165 10.10 -2.41 1.24
N ASP A 166 10.16 -3.74 1.37
CA ASP A 166 9.14 -4.67 0.90
C ASP A 166 8.43 -5.30 2.10
N VAL A 167 7.15 -5.64 1.96
CA VAL A 167 6.40 -6.39 2.98
C VAL A 167 6.29 -7.87 2.64
N ARG A 168 6.04 -8.65 3.68
CA ARG A 168 5.46 -9.98 3.61
C ARG A 168 4.12 -9.97 4.32
N GLU A 169 3.13 -10.53 3.65
CA GLU A 169 1.78 -10.71 4.16
C GLU A 169 1.59 -12.21 4.48
N GLU A 170 1.17 -12.51 5.70
CA GLU A 170 0.85 -13.86 6.15
C GLU A 170 -0.59 -13.91 6.69
N PRO A 171 -1.33 -15.03 6.60
CA PRO A 171 -2.67 -15.10 7.16
C PRO A 171 -2.58 -14.96 8.69
N VAL A 172 -3.49 -14.21 9.31
CA VAL A 172 -3.64 -14.26 10.76
C VAL A 172 -4.21 -15.65 11.11
N LYS A 173 -3.48 -16.43 11.91
CA LYS A 173 -4.02 -17.67 12.47
C LYS A 173 -5.04 -17.27 13.52
N GLU A 174 -6.33 -17.54 13.26
CA GLU A 174 -7.35 -17.50 14.30
C GLU A 174 -6.95 -18.53 15.39
N ALA A 175 -6.92 -18.09 16.65
CA ALA A 175 -6.49 -18.87 17.79
C ALA A 175 -7.65 -19.68 18.39
#